data_AF-E1NS13-F1
#
_entry.id   AF-E1NS13-F1
#
_cell.length_a   1.000
_cell.length_b   1.000
_cell.length_c   1.000
_cell.angle_alpha   90.00
_cell.angle_beta   90.00
_cell.angle_gamma   90.00
#
_symmetry.space_group_name_H-M   'P 1'
#
loop_
_entity.id
_entity.type
_entity.pdbx_description
1 polymer ?
#
loop_
_entity_poly.entity_id
_entity_poly.type
_entity_poly.pdbx_seq_one_letter_code
_entity_poly.pdbx_strand_id
1 'polypeptide(L)'
;MGSGTQKIQEELINMIPNVRILRMDIDTTRKKGSYQKILSAFGQGQADILLGTQMIAKGLDFPNVTLVCVVNADIGLAVSNYNASEKTFDLLTQVAGRAGRADKEGLVLIQTYNPDHYAIKLASVQDYEQFYQSEMRYRYIGNYPPFYFTTLVSIVSHNEPLAAKQAFLVKRLLTKKLSQATIVLGPTPSAIGKINNQYFYQILVKYKKEPYLAETLSYIQNYAQDIAKNDINVYIDQEPENIM
;
A
#
# COMPACT_ATOMS: atom_id res chain seq x y z
N MET A 1 -3.59 13.35 -0.55
CA MET A 1 -4.78 12.57 -0.15
C MET A 1 -5.35 13.12 1.17
N GLY A 2 -5.89 14.34 1.18
CA GLY A 2 -6.48 14.98 2.37
C GLY A 2 -7.94 15.41 2.19
N SER A 3 -8.47 15.33 0.97
CA SER A 3 -9.85 15.77 0.66
C SER A 3 -10.92 14.78 1.12
N GLY A 4 -10.59 13.49 1.26
CA GLY A 4 -11.57 12.46 1.64
C GLY A 4 -12.09 12.63 3.06
N THR A 5 -11.20 12.79 4.04
CA THR A 5 -11.58 12.96 5.45
C THR A 5 -12.20 14.33 5.73
N GLN A 6 -11.78 15.38 5.02
CA GLN A 6 -12.41 16.71 5.11
C GLN A 6 -13.87 16.67 4.64
N LYS A 7 -14.12 16.09 3.46
CA LYS A 7 -15.47 16.00 2.92
C LYS A 7 -16.38 15.16 3.82
N ILE A 8 -15.89 14.02 4.34
CA ILE A 8 -16.66 13.20 5.28
C ILE A 8 -16.98 13.98 6.56
N GLN A 9 -16.04 14.77 7.08
CA GLN A 9 -16.29 15.61 8.25
C GLN A 9 -17.40 16.64 8.00
N GLU A 10 -17.38 17.31 6.86
CA GLU A 10 -18.41 18.29 6.47
C GLU A 10 -19.80 17.64 6.38
N GLU A 11 -19.90 16.48 5.72
CA GLU A 11 -21.15 15.72 5.62
C GLU A 11 -21.65 15.26 7.00
N LEU A 12 -20.76 14.78 7.87
CA LEU A 12 -21.12 14.37 9.23
C LEU A 12 -21.67 15.52 10.07
N ILE A 13 -21.07 16.71 9.97
CA ILE A 13 -21.55 17.91 10.68
C ILE A 13 -22.93 18.34 10.16
N ASN A 14 -23.17 18.22 8.86
CA ASN A 14 -24.46 18.54 8.25
C ASN A 14 -25.55 17.54 8.66
N MET A 15 -25.22 16.26 8.73
CA MET A 15 -26.17 15.19 9.06
C MET A 15 -26.46 15.07 10.57
N ILE A 16 -25.47 15.35 11.42
CA ILE A 16 -25.56 15.19 12.87
C ILE A 16 -25.14 16.52 13.53
N PRO A 17 -26.08 17.47 13.68
CA PRO A 17 -25.80 18.75 14.33
C PRO A 17 -25.23 18.52 15.74
N ASN A 18 -24.15 19.24 16.08
CA ASN A 18 -23.42 19.19 17.36
C ASN A 18 -22.53 17.95 17.59
N VAL A 19 -22.31 17.08 16.60
CA VAL A 19 -21.37 15.96 16.75
C VAL A 19 -19.93 16.46 16.97
N ARG A 20 -19.23 15.91 17.97
CA ARG A 20 -17.84 16.25 18.24
C ARG A 20 -16.93 15.30 17.47
N ILE A 21 -16.23 15.82 16.47
CA ILE A 21 -15.36 15.03 15.60
C ILE A 21 -13.89 15.39 15.86
N LEU A 22 -13.06 14.38 16.10
CA LEU A 22 -11.61 14.51 16.04
C LEU A 22 -11.11 13.94 14.73
N ARG A 23 -10.28 14.70 14.00
CA ARG A 23 -9.68 14.25 12.75
C ARG A 23 -8.20 13.88 12.93
N MET A 24 -7.87 12.67 12.52
CA MET A 24 -6.51 12.15 12.52
C MET A 24 -6.05 11.87 11.08
N ASP A 25 -5.27 12.80 10.54
CA ASP A 25 -4.59 12.64 9.25
C ASP A 25 -3.11 13.04 9.37
N ILE A 26 -2.35 12.87 8.29
CA ILE A 26 -0.92 13.21 8.25
C ILE A 26 -0.70 14.70 8.57
N ASP A 27 -1.62 15.59 8.20
CA ASP A 27 -1.50 17.03 8.40
C ASP A 27 -1.80 17.45 9.84
N THR A 28 -2.77 16.82 10.50
CA THR A 28 -3.09 17.06 11.92
C THR A 28 -2.10 16.40 12.87
N THR A 29 -1.31 15.43 12.39
CA THR A 29 -0.31 14.69 13.20
C THR A 29 1.14 15.16 13.03
N ARG A 30 1.42 16.17 12.19
CA ARG A 30 2.80 16.64 11.91
C ARG A 30 3.57 17.17 13.13
N LYS A 31 2.87 17.67 14.16
CA LYS A 31 3.51 18.19 15.38
C LYS A 31 3.82 17.04 16.34
N LYS A 32 5.04 17.01 16.88
CA LYS A 32 5.45 16.01 17.89
C LYS A 32 4.43 15.98 19.05
N GLY A 33 3.89 14.80 19.35
CA GLY A 33 2.91 14.58 20.42
C GLY A 33 1.45 14.87 20.08
N SER A 34 1.13 15.39 18.89
CA SER A 34 -0.27 15.61 18.45
C SER A 34 -1.07 14.31 18.37
N TYR A 35 -0.45 13.24 17.87
CA TYR A 35 -1.03 11.89 17.81
C TYR A 35 -1.54 11.42 19.18
N GLN A 36 -0.69 11.41 20.20
CA GLN A 36 -1.06 11.02 21.57
C GLN A 36 -2.14 11.93 22.17
N LYS A 37 -2.12 13.24 21.88
CA LYS A 37 -3.13 14.17 22.37
C LYS A 37 -4.52 13.86 21.81
N ILE A 38 -4.64 13.61 20.51
CA ILE A 38 -5.92 13.27 19.87
C ILE A 38 -6.48 11.97 20.45
N LEU A 39 -5.64 10.97 20.65
CA LEU A 39 -6.04 9.66 21.17
C LEU A 39 -6.46 9.74 22.64
N SER A 40 -5.72 10.50 23.44
CA SER A 40 -6.06 10.74 24.84
C SER A 40 -7.40 11.48 24.95
N ALA A 41 -7.62 12.52 24.13
CA ALA A 41 -8.89 13.24 24.07
C ALA A 41 -10.07 12.33 23.68
N PHE A 42 -9.89 11.48 22.66
CA PHE A 42 -10.92 10.55 22.25
C PHE A 42 -11.21 9.49 23.32
N GLY A 43 -10.16 8.90 23.92
CA GLY A 43 -10.30 7.92 25.01
C GLY A 43 -10.97 8.50 26.28
N GLN A 44 -10.83 9.81 26.52
CA GLN A 44 -11.52 10.54 27.58
C GLN A 44 -12.96 10.95 27.23
N GLY A 45 -13.48 10.59 26.05
CA GLY A 45 -14.84 10.93 25.62
C GLY A 45 -15.02 12.41 25.24
N GLN A 46 -13.94 13.12 24.90
CA GLN A 46 -13.99 14.51 24.44
C GLN A 46 -14.52 14.64 23.01
N ALA A 47 -14.68 13.52 22.29
CA ALA A 47 -15.29 13.46 20.98
C ALA A 47 -16.13 12.20 20.80
N ASP A 48 -17.11 12.28 19.91
CA ASP A 48 -18.05 11.20 19.60
C ASP A 48 -17.56 10.37 18.41
N ILE A 49 -16.83 11.00 17.47
CA ILE A 49 -16.30 10.36 16.26
C ILE A 49 -14.80 10.65 16.14
N LEU A 50 -14.01 9.60 15.96
CA LEU A 50 -12.63 9.70 15.51
C LEU A 50 -12.56 9.37 14.01
N LEU A 51 -12.35 10.39 13.19
CA LEU A 51 -12.26 10.26 11.74
C LEU A 51 -10.81 10.28 11.29
N GLY A 52 -10.41 9.36 10.42
CA GLY A 52 -9.05 9.36 9.91
C GLY A 52 -8.77 8.21 8.96
N THR A 53 -7.51 8.11 8.58
CA THR A 53 -7.03 7.07 7.67
C THR A 53 -6.56 5.83 8.44
N GLN A 54 -5.84 4.93 7.77
CA GLN A 54 -5.28 3.70 8.31
C GLN A 54 -4.53 3.84 9.65
N MET A 55 -4.08 5.03 10.02
CA MET A 55 -3.37 5.28 11.29
C MET A 55 -4.22 5.05 12.55
N ILE A 56 -5.56 5.08 12.45
CA ILE A 56 -6.46 4.84 13.59
C ILE A 56 -6.45 3.36 14.01
N ALA A 57 -6.14 2.44 13.09
CA ALA A 57 -6.28 1.01 13.31
C ALA A 57 -5.18 0.38 14.20
N LYS A 58 -4.05 1.08 14.40
CA LYS A 58 -2.85 0.54 15.06
C LYS A 58 -2.85 0.76 16.58
N GLY A 59 -2.74 -0.33 17.34
CA GLY A 59 -2.22 -0.32 18.72
C GLY A 59 -3.04 0.40 19.78
N LEU A 60 -4.33 0.67 19.54
CA LEU A 60 -5.15 1.52 20.41
C LEU A 60 -6.41 0.81 20.88
N ASP A 61 -6.69 0.93 22.16
CA ASP A 61 -7.81 0.31 22.83
C ASP A 61 -8.77 1.40 23.31
N PHE A 62 -10.00 1.41 22.77
CA PHE A 62 -11.05 2.32 23.16
C PHE A 62 -12.27 1.50 23.63
N PRO A 63 -12.43 1.26 24.94
CA PRO A 63 -13.51 0.42 25.49
C PRO A 63 -14.92 0.89 25.16
N ASN A 64 -15.08 2.16 24.79
CA ASN A 64 -16.37 2.77 24.47
C ASN A 64 -16.67 2.80 22.96
N VAL A 65 -15.78 2.27 22.11
CA VAL A 65 -16.03 2.19 20.68
C VAL A 65 -16.85 0.93 20.37
N THR A 66 -18.12 1.15 20.04
CA THR A 66 -19.07 0.08 19.66
C THR A 66 -19.41 0.09 18.19
N LEU A 67 -19.03 1.13 17.44
CA LEU A 67 -19.27 1.23 16.01
C LEU A 67 -17.98 1.60 15.29
N VAL A 68 -17.68 0.87 14.23
CA VAL A 68 -16.57 1.17 13.34
C VAL A 68 -17.04 1.13 11.90
N CYS A 69 -16.76 2.20 11.16
CA CYS A 69 -17.16 2.33 9.76
C CYS A 69 -15.92 2.43 8.87
N VAL A 70 -15.76 1.47 7.95
CA VAL A 70 -14.77 1.55 6.87
C VAL A 70 -15.46 2.12 5.64
N VAL A 71 -15.09 3.34 5.29
CA VAL A 71 -15.63 4.05 4.12
C VAL A 71 -14.75 3.73 2.91
N ASN A 72 -15.37 3.26 1.83
CA ASN A 72 -14.74 2.97 0.54
C ASN A 72 -13.54 1.99 0.64
N ALA A 73 -13.82 0.74 0.98
CA ALA A 73 -12.81 -0.32 1.05
C ALA A 73 -12.15 -0.62 -0.31
N ASP A 74 -12.82 -0.27 -1.42
CA ASP A 74 -12.33 -0.52 -2.79
C ASP A 74 -11.03 0.23 -3.10
N ILE A 75 -10.74 1.35 -2.41
CA ILE A 75 -9.48 2.08 -2.59
C ILE A 75 -8.28 1.16 -2.31
N GLY A 76 -8.38 0.31 -1.27
CA GLY A 76 -7.32 -0.64 -0.94
C GLY A 76 -7.13 -1.70 -2.00
N LEU A 77 -8.23 -2.20 -2.58
CA LEU A 77 -8.22 -3.21 -3.63
C LEU A 77 -7.77 -2.67 -5.00
N ALA A 78 -8.04 -1.40 -5.27
CA ALA A 78 -7.67 -0.74 -6.52
C ALA A 78 -6.19 -0.38 -6.59
N VAL A 79 -5.44 -0.51 -5.49
CA VAL A 79 -3.99 -0.35 -5.52
C VAL A 79 -3.40 -1.41 -6.43
N SER A 80 -2.65 -0.98 -7.44
CA SER A 80 -1.98 -1.87 -8.38
C SER A 80 -0.75 -2.51 -7.73
N ASN A 81 -0.93 -3.30 -6.68
CA ASN A 81 0.13 -4.06 -6.02
C ASN A 81 -0.35 -5.48 -5.78
N TYR A 82 0.55 -6.47 -5.86
CA TYR A 82 0.17 -7.88 -5.75
C TYR A 82 -0.41 -8.24 -4.38
N ASN A 83 -0.05 -7.48 -3.33
CA ASN A 83 -0.52 -7.65 -1.95
C ASN A 83 -1.67 -6.69 -1.57
N ALA A 84 -2.32 -6.05 -2.54
CA ALA A 84 -3.42 -5.10 -2.27
C ALA A 84 -4.60 -5.74 -1.51
N SER A 85 -4.97 -6.96 -1.90
CA SER A 85 -6.01 -7.75 -1.22
C SER A 85 -5.62 -8.10 0.21
N GLU A 86 -4.37 -8.49 0.47
CA GLU A 86 -3.83 -8.75 1.82
C GLU A 86 -3.88 -7.50 2.68
N LYS A 87 -3.34 -6.38 2.20
CA LYS A 87 -3.37 -5.11 2.95
C LYS A 87 -4.80 -4.66 3.26
N THR A 88 -5.73 -4.88 2.33
CA THR A 88 -7.15 -4.60 2.54
C THR A 88 -7.75 -5.53 3.60
N PHE A 89 -7.52 -6.84 3.50
CA PHE A 89 -8.00 -7.81 4.47
C PHE A 89 -7.47 -7.51 5.89
N ASP A 90 -6.17 -7.25 6.02
CA ASP A 90 -5.53 -6.91 7.28
C ASP A 90 -6.11 -5.65 7.89
N LEU A 91 -6.33 -4.61 7.07
CA LEU A 91 -6.96 -3.37 7.52
C LEU A 91 -8.38 -3.64 8.05
N LEU A 92 -9.21 -4.35 7.26
CA LEU A 92 -10.61 -4.61 7.61
C LEU A 92 -10.72 -5.44 8.90
N THR A 93 -9.92 -6.50 9.03
CA THR A 93 -9.91 -7.35 10.23
C THR A 93 -9.35 -6.63 11.45
N GLN A 94 -8.28 -5.85 11.30
CA GLN A 94 -7.73 -5.04 12.38
C GLN A 94 -8.73 -4.00 12.89
N VAL A 95 -9.43 -3.35 11.96
CA VAL A 95 -10.45 -2.35 12.25
C VAL A 95 -11.68 -3.00 12.88
N ALA A 96 -12.08 -4.18 12.43
CA ALA A 96 -13.17 -4.95 13.03
C ALA A 96 -12.88 -5.32 14.49
N GLY A 97 -11.65 -5.69 14.82
CA GLY A 97 -11.21 -5.96 16.20
C GLY A 97 -11.19 -4.74 17.13
N ARG A 98 -11.54 -3.54 16.65
CA ARG A 98 -11.67 -2.32 17.48
C ARG A 98 -13.10 -2.06 17.94
N ALA A 99 -14.10 -2.68 17.31
CA ALA A 99 -15.50 -2.52 17.70
C ALA A 99 -15.86 -3.55 18.77
N GLY A 100 -16.45 -3.10 19.88
CA GLY A 100 -16.97 -3.98 20.92
C GLY A 100 -15.88 -4.52 21.84
N ARG A 101 -16.09 -4.39 23.15
CA ARG A 101 -15.20 -4.90 24.21
C ARG A 101 -16.00 -5.20 25.46
N ALA A 102 -15.51 -6.16 26.24
CA ALA A 102 -16.18 -6.69 27.43
C ALA A 102 -17.64 -7.05 27.09
N ASP A 103 -18.61 -6.41 27.75
CA ASP A 103 -20.02 -6.74 27.61
C ASP A 103 -20.73 -5.94 26.50
N LYS A 104 -20.01 -5.10 25.74
CA LYS A 104 -20.58 -4.26 24.68
C LYS A 104 -20.40 -4.89 23.31
N GLU A 105 -21.51 -5.14 22.63
CA GLU A 105 -21.49 -5.56 21.23
C GLU A 105 -20.87 -4.50 20.33
N GLY A 106 -20.04 -4.96 19.40
CA GLY A 106 -19.42 -4.14 18.37
C GLY A 106 -20.12 -4.34 17.03
N LEU A 107 -20.38 -3.25 16.33
CA LEU A 107 -20.85 -3.26 14.95
C LEU A 107 -19.76 -2.70 14.03
N VAL A 108 -19.51 -3.41 12.93
CA VAL A 108 -18.55 -3.01 11.90
C VAL A 108 -19.30 -2.89 10.58
N LEU A 109 -19.25 -1.70 9.98
CA LEU A 109 -19.86 -1.42 8.68
C LEU A 109 -18.75 -1.20 7.64
N ILE A 110 -18.75 -2.01 6.59
CA ILE A 110 -17.79 -1.92 5.49
C ILE A 110 -18.55 -1.44 4.25
N GLN A 111 -18.22 -0.24 3.78
CA GLN A 111 -18.74 0.27 2.52
C GLN A 111 -17.84 -0.16 1.37
N THR A 112 -18.41 -0.87 0.40
CA THR A 112 -17.72 -1.27 -0.83
C THR A 112 -18.68 -1.33 -2.02
N TYR A 113 -18.14 -1.14 -3.21
CA TYR A 113 -18.83 -1.42 -4.48
C TYR A 113 -18.73 -2.89 -4.90
N ASN A 114 -17.81 -3.67 -4.32
CA ASN A 114 -17.56 -5.06 -4.67
C ASN A 114 -17.68 -5.99 -3.44
N PRO A 115 -18.88 -6.17 -2.87
CA PRO A 115 -19.09 -6.99 -1.67
C PRO A 115 -18.74 -8.47 -1.87
N ASP A 116 -18.75 -8.94 -3.12
CA ASP A 116 -18.40 -10.33 -3.47
C ASP A 116 -16.89 -10.57 -3.61
N HIS A 117 -16.07 -9.51 -3.53
CA HIS A 117 -14.62 -9.68 -3.54
C HIS A 117 -14.17 -10.53 -2.35
N TYR A 118 -13.42 -11.61 -2.61
CA TYR A 118 -13.04 -12.60 -1.59
C TYR A 118 -12.41 -11.96 -0.35
N ALA A 119 -11.51 -10.98 -0.53
CA ALA A 119 -10.87 -10.29 0.59
C ALA A 119 -11.88 -9.54 1.49
N ILE A 120 -12.93 -8.94 0.92
CA ILE A 120 -13.96 -8.23 1.69
C ILE A 120 -14.88 -9.23 2.37
N LYS A 121 -15.38 -10.22 1.61
CA LYS A 121 -16.28 -11.24 2.12
C LYS A 121 -15.66 -11.99 3.30
N LEU A 122 -14.42 -12.45 3.15
CA LEU A 122 -13.72 -13.20 4.20
C LEU A 122 -13.33 -12.30 5.38
N ALA A 123 -12.96 -11.03 5.14
CA ALA A 123 -12.73 -10.09 6.24
C ALA A 123 -13.99 -9.82 7.08
N SER A 124 -15.16 -9.76 6.44
CA SER A 124 -16.44 -9.50 7.12
C SER A 124 -16.83 -10.59 8.14
N VAL A 125 -16.37 -11.83 7.91
CA VAL A 125 -16.57 -12.98 8.79
C VAL A 125 -15.29 -13.39 9.55
N GLN A 126 -14.23 -12.58 9.43
CA GLN A 126 -12.91 -12.81 10.04
C GLN A 126 -12.29 -14.18 9.72
N ASP A 127 -12.55 -14.71 8.53
CA ASP A 127 -12.02 -16.01 8.10
C ASP A 127 -10.63 -15.87 7.46
N TYR A 128 -9.61 -15.83 8.32
CA TYR A 128 -8.22 -15.75 7.91
C TYR A 128 -7.75 -16.98 7.13
N GLU A 129 -8.18 -18.18 7.52
CA GLU A 129 -7.67 -19.42 6.95
C GLU A 129 -8.08 -19.55 5.47
N GLN A 130 -9.36 -19.33 5.15
CA GLN A 130 -9.82 -19.32 3.76
C GLN A 130 -9.20 -18.17 2.95
N PHE A 131 -8.97 -17.02 3.59
CA PHE A 131 -8.32 -15.89 2.95
C PHE A 131 -6.88 -16.24 2.55
N TYR A 132 -6.13 -16.80 3.50
CA TYR A 132 -4.75 -17.26 3.28
C TYR A 132 -4.66 -18.27 2.14
N GLN A 133 -5.53 -19.27 2.12
CA GLN A 133 -5.54 -20.29 1.06
C GLN A 133 -5.83 -19.66 -0.33
N SER A 134 -6.77 -18.72 -0.39
CA SER A 134 -7.09 -17.99 -1.62
C SER A 134 -5.91 -17.15 -2.10
N GLU A 135 -5.31 -16.36 -1.21
CA GLU A 135 -4.12 -15.55 -1.48
C GLU A 135 -2.95 -16.39 -1.98
N MET A 136 -2.63 -17.50 -1.31
CA MET A 136 -1.53 -18.37 -1.70
C MET A 136 -1.75 -18.94 -3.09
N ARG A 137 -2.98 -19.31 -3.44
CA ARG A 137 -3.31 -19.75 -4.81
C ARG A 137 -3.06 -18.65 -5.83
N TYR A 138 -3.50 -17.42 -5.56
CA TYR A 138 -3.27 -16.29 -6.47
C TYR A 138 -1.79 -15.94 -6.61
N ARG A 139 -1.01 -15.98 -5.52
CA ARG A 139 0.44 -15.72 -5.56
C ARG A 139 1.20 -16.79 -6.30
N TYR A 140 0.79 -18.05 -6.17
CA TYR A 140 1.36 -19.15 -6.93
C TYR A 140 1.15 -18.97 -8.43
N ILE A 141 -0.09 -18.66 -8.86
CA ILE A 141 -0.42 -18.43 -10.27
C ILE A 141 0.26 -17.16 -10.81
N GLY A 142 0.35 -16.11 -10.00
CA GLY A 142 0.93 -14.81 -10.35
C GLY A 142 2.46 -14.74 -10.31
N ASN A 143 3.13 -15.83 -9.92
CA ASN A 143 4.58 -15.88 -9.70
C ASN A 143 5.06 -14.78 -8.73
N TYR A 144 4.43 -14.69 -7.56
CA TYR A 144 4.74 -13.72 -6.51
C TYR A 144 5.28 -14.40 -5.23
N PRO A 145 5.89 -13.65 -4.30
CA PRO A 145 6.28 -14.16 -3.01
C PRO A 145 5.12 -14.88 -2.30
N PRO A 146 5.35 -15.96 -1.55
CA PRO A 146 6.65 -16.56 -1.24
C PRO A 146 7.18 -17.54 -2.29
N PHE A 147 6.47 -17.75 -3.40
CA PHE A 147 6.85 -18.77 -4.41
C PHE A 147 7.93 -18.28 -5.39
N TYR A 148 8.06 -16.98 -5.53
CA TYR A 148 9.05 -16.29 -6.34
C TYR A 148 9.64 -15.14 -5.54
N PHE A 149 10.93 -14.91 -5.69
CA PHE A 149 11.58 -13.68 -5.30
C PHE A 149 11.32 -12.60 -6.35
N THR A 150 11.31 -11.35 -5.90
CA THR A 150 11.12 -10.17 -6.75
C THR A 150 12.27 -9.19 -6.57
N THR A 151 12.63 -8.51 -7.65
CA THR A 151 13.55 -7.38 -7.61
C THR A 151 13.03 -6.29 -8.52
N LEU A 152 12.87 -5.09 -7.98
CA LEU A 152 12.41 -3.92 -8.73
C LEU A 152 13.62 -3.04 -9.06
N VAL A 153 13.82 -2.80 -10.34
CA VAL A 153 14.81 -1.84 -10.83
C VAL A 153 14.07 -0.60 -11.29
N SER A 154 14.31 0.53 -10.62
CA SER A 154 13.69 1.82 -10.91
C SER A 154 14.70 2.76 -11.55
N ILE A 155 14.34 3.34 -12.70
CA ILE A 155 15.13 4.32 -13.44
C ILE A 155 14.41 5.66 -13.35
N VAL A 156 15.13 6.69 -12.90
CA VAL A 156 14.56 8.00 -12.56
C VAL A 156 15.36 9.11 -13.23
N SER A 157 14.67 10.07 -13.85
CA SER A 157 15.29 11.24 -14.50
C SER A 157 14.28 12.39 -14.60
N HIS A 158 14.71 13.64 -14.63
CA HIS A 158 13.82 14.78 -14.91
C HIS A 158 13.48 14.89 -16.41
N ASN A 159 14.22 14.17 -17.26
CA ASN A 159 13.96 14.02 -18.68
C ASN A 159 13.32 12.66 -18.98
N GLU A 160 12.04 12.66 -19.36
CA GLU A 160 11.27 11.43 -19.63
C GLU A 160 11.84 10.59 -20.79
N PRO A 161 12.11 11.15 -21.99
CA PRO A 161 12.77 10.39 -23.07
C PRO A 161 14.06 9.71 -22.63
N LEU A 162 14.84 10.38 -21.78
CA LEU A 162 16.08 9.83 -21.24
C LEU A 162 15.82 8.67 -20.27
N ALA A 163 14.87 8.84 -19.34
CA ALA A 163 14.45 7.79 -18.42
C ALA A 163 13.99 6.53 -19.16
N ALA A 164 13.11 6.72 -20.15
CA ALA A 164 12.58 5.65 -20.99
C ALA A 164 13.70 4.91 -21.72
N LYS A 165 14.58 5.65 -22.41
CA LYS A 165 15.71 5.07 -23.16
C LYS A 165 16.59 4.20 -22.25
N GLN A 166 16.93 4.70 -21.07
CA GLN A 166 17.76 3.96 -20.11
C GLN A 166 17.05 2.74 -19.55
N ALA A 167 15.75 2.85 -19.23
CA ALA A 167 14.96 1.71 -18.79
C ALA A 167 14.92 0.59 -19.83
N PHE A 168 14.76 0.90 -21.12
CA PHE A 168 14.83 -0.11 -22.19
C PHE A 168 16.23 -0.74 -22.33
N LEU A 169 17.30 0.03 -22.14
CA LEU A 169 18.67 -0.50 -22.15
C LEU A 169 18.90 -1.46 -20.98
N VAL A 170 18.48 -1.09 -19.77
CA VAL A 170 18.56 -1.93 -18.58
C VAL A 170 17.72 -3.20 -18.75
N LYS A 171 16.48 -3.11 -19.24
CA LYS A 171 15.67 -4.30 -19.55
C LYS A 171 16.39 -5.24 -20.50
N ARG A 172 16.93 -4.72 -21.61
CA ARG A 172 17.62 -5.55 -22.61
C ARG A 172 18.83 -6.25 -22.00
N LEU A 173 19.57 -5.58 -21.12
CA LEU A 173 20.68 -6.18 -20.39
C LEU A 173 20.21 -7.31 -19.48
N LEU A 174 19.17 -7.07 -18.65
CA LEU A 174 18.57 -8.06 -17.77
C LEU A 174 18.11 -9.29 -18.57
N THR A 175 17.32 -9.10 -19.64
CA THR A 175 16.83 -10.20 -20.47
C THR A 175 17.96 -10.99 -21.15
N LYS A 176 19.10 -10.35 -21.47
CA LYS A 176 20.24 -11.03 -22.12
C LYS A 176 21.12 -11.80 -21.12
N LYS A 177 21.28 -11.28 -19.90
CA LYS A 177 22.23 -11.80 -18.91
C LYS A 177 21.60 -12.81 -17.94
N LEU A 178 20.31 -12.66 -17.64
CA LEU A 178 19.60 -13.57 -16.75
C LEU A 178 19.15 -14.82 -17.50
N SER A 179 18.87 -15.88 -16.75
CA SER A 179 18.41 -17.15 -17.32
C SER A 179 17.02 -17.01 -17.96
N GLN A 180 16.69 -17.90 -18.89
CA GLN A 180 15.39 -17.93 -19.55
C GLN A 180 14.21 -18.21 -18.58
N ALA A 181 14.50 -18.77 -17.40
CA ALA A 181 13.48 -19.02 -16.38
C ALA A 181 13.09 -17.75 -15.60
N THR A 182 13.88 -16.68 -15.70
CA THR A 182 13.61 -15.41 -15.03
C THR A 182 12.64 -14.56 -15.84
N ILE A 183 11.61 -14.05 -15.17
CA ILE A 183 10.58 -13.22 -15.76
C ILE A 183 11.00 -11.76 -15.61
N VAL A 184 11.11 -11.03 -16.72
CA VAL A 184 11.45 -9.59 -16.72
C VAL A 184 10.27 -8.80 -17.30
N LEU A 185 9.54 -8.11 -16.43
CA LEU A 185 8.38 -7.30 -16.78
C LEU A 185 8.75 -5.81 -16.90
N GLY A 186 7.99 -5.04 -17.69
CA GLY A 186 8.28 -3.63 -17.97
C GLY A 186 9.16 -3.41 -19.22
N PRO A 187 9.92 -2.31 -19.33
CA PRO A 187 9.84 -1.15 -18.44
C PRO A 187 8.47 -0.49 -18.60
N THR A 188 7.84 -0.13 -17.49
CA THR A 188 6.60 0.66 -17.48
C THR A 188 6.83 1.96 -16.73
N PRO A 189 6.20 3.07 -17.13
CA PRO A 189 6.16 4.24 -16.27
C PRO A 189 5.50 3.84 -14.94
N SER A 190 6.01 4.32 -13.80
CA SER A 190 5.35 4.11 -12.52
C SER A 190 3.96 4.76 -12.54
N ALA A 191 3.01 4.17 -11.82
CA ALA A 191 1.65 4.68 -11.69
C ALA A 191 1.61 6.14 -11.19
N ILE A 192 2.64 6.54 -10.44
CA ILE A 192 2.86 7.94 -10.04
C ILE A 192 3.75 8.59 -11.10
N GLY A 193 3.18 8.90 -12.27
CA GLY A 193 3.93 9.35 -13.45
C GLY A 193 4.80 10.61 -13.26
N LYS A 194 4.67 11.33 -12.14
CA LYS A 194 5.50 12.48 -11.78
C LYS A 194 5.52 12.73 -10.27
N ILE A 195 6.67 12.52 -9.62
CA ILE A 195 6.94 13.01 -8.25
C ILE A 195 8.06 14.03 -8.34
N ASN A 196 7.88 15.23 -7.78
CA ASN A 196 8.92 16.27 -7.74
C ASN A 196 9.56 16.60 -9.12
N ASN A 197 8.77 16.55 -10.19
CA ASN A 197 9.24 16.77 -11.57
C ASN A 197 10.19 15.69 -12.13
N GLN A 198 10.20 14.50 -11.53
CA GLN A 198 10.94 13.33 -12.00
C GLN A 198 10.00 12.28 -12.61
N TYR A 199 10.49 11.59 -13.63
CA TYR A 199 9.82 10.49 -14.31
C TYR A 199 10.44 9.17 -13.86
N PHE A 200 9.59 8.19 -13.56
CA PHE A 200 9.98 6.91 -13.00
C PHE A 200 9.62 5.79 -13.97
N TYR A 201 10.58 4.95 -14.31
CA TYR A 201 10.38 3.72 -15.07
C TYR A 201 10.78 2.53 -14.21
N GLN A 202 9.96 1.49 -14.21
CA GLN A 202 10.13 0.32 -13.37
C GLN A 202 10.26 -0.95 -14.21
N ILE A 203 11.18 -1.81 -13.81
CA ILE A 203 11.37 -3.15 -14.35
C ILE A 203 11.28 -4.13 -13.18
N LEU A 204 10.32 -5.04 -13.25
CA LEU A 204 10.14 -6.06 -12.22
C LEU A 204 10.74 -7.38 -12.70
N VAL A 205 11.73 -7.88 -11.95
CA VAL A 205 12.36 -9.17 -12.16
C VAL A 205 11.77 -10.16 -11.18
N LYS A 206 11.23 -11.28 -11.67
CA LYS A 206 10.69 -12.38 -10.84
C LYS A 206 11.46 -13.66 -11.11
N TYR A 207 11.90 -14.34 -10.06
CA TYR A 207 12.73 -15.54 -10.18
C TYR A 207 12.55 -16.48 -8.99
N LYS A 208 12.85 -17.78 -9.18
CA LYS A 208 12.96 -18.76 -8.07
C LYS A 208 14.42 -18.92 -7.63
N LYS A 209 15.30 -19.08 -8.62
CA LYS A 209 16.75 -19.16 -8.47
C LYS A 209 17.35 -18.51 -9.71
N GLU A 210 18.17 -17.48 -9.51
CA GLU A 210 18.82 -16.78 -10.62
C GLU A 210 20.31 -16.58 -10.29
N PRO A 211 21.20 -17.47 -10.76
CA PRO A 211 22.62 -17.42 -10.41
C PRO A 211 23.33 -16.18 -10.95
N TYR A 212 22.83 -15.59 -12.05
CA TYR A 212 23.45 -14.41 -12.67
C TYR A 212 22.89 -13.09 -12.13
N LEU A 213 21.94 -13.13 -11.19
CA LEU A 213 21.26 -11.93 -10.71
C LEU A 213 22.23 -10.96 -10.05
N ALA A 214 22.98 -11.44 -9.06
CA ALA A 214 23.87 -10.60 -8.27
C ALA A 214 24.91 -9.90 -9.16
N GLU A 215 25.57 -10.65 -10.04
CA GLU A 215 26.55 -10.10 -11.00
C GLU A 215 25.91 -9.07 -11.92
N THR A 216 24.72 -9.37 -12.46
CA THR A 216 24.02 -8.46 -13.39
C THR A 216 23.56 -7.18 -12.68
N LEU A 217 23.05 -7.27 -11.46
CA LEU A 217 22.64 -6.11 -10.66
C LEU A 217 23.85 -5.26 -10.27
N SER A 218 24.98 -5.86 -9.87
CA SER A 218 26.22 -5.13 -9.60
C SER A 218 26.73 -4.40 -10.84
N TYR A 219 26.67 -5.02 -12.02
CA TYR A 219 27.01 -4.35 -13.27
C TYR A 219 26.08 -3.14 -13.54
N ILE A 220 24.76 -3.30 -13.35
CA ILE A 220 23.79 -2.22 -13.51
C ILE A 220 24.08 -1.08 -12.53
N GLN A 221 24.41 -1.40 -11.28
CA GLN A 221 24.73 -0.40 -10.26
C GLN A 221 26.00 0.38 -10.58
N ASN A 222 27.04 -0.28 -11.10
CA ASN A 222 28.26 0.39 -11.56
C ASN A 222 27.96 1.28 -12.77
N TYR A 223 27.22 0.76 -13.76
CA TYR A 223 26.77 1.55 -14.91
C TYR A 223 25.94 2.77 -14.49
N ALA A 224 25.10 2.63 -13.45
CA ALA A 224 24.30 3.71 -12.90
C ALA A 224 25.16 4.86 -12.36
N GLN A 225 26.30 4.57 -11.73
CA GLN A 225 27.22 5.59 -11.22
C GLN A 225 27.82 6.44 -12.36
N ASP A 226 28.12 5.82 -13.51
CA ASP A 226 28.67 6.53 -14.67
C ASP A 226 27.63 7.48 -15.29
N ILE A 227 26.38 7.05 -15.36
CA ILE A 227 25.29 7.83 -15.97
C ILE A 227 24.60 8.80 -15.00
N ALA A 228 24.85 8.70 -13.69
CA ALA A 228 24.29 9.59 -12.67
C ALA A 228 24.57 11.07 -12.96
N LYS A 229 25.73 11.37 -13.52
CA LYS A 229 26.12 12.73 -13.94
C LYS A 229 25.21 13.32 -15.04
N ASN A 230 24.48 12.46 -15.76
CA ASN A 230 23.57 12.83 -16.85
C ASN A 230 22.10 12.85 -16.40
N ASP A 231 21.82 13.13 -15.12
CA ASP A 231 20.46 13.18 -14.56
C ASP A 231 19.70 11.83 -14.62
N ILE A 232 20.41 10.71 -14.49
CA ILE A 232 19.79 9.37 -14.46
C ILE A 232 20.17 8.67 -13.16
N ASN A 233 19.18 8.39 -12.32
CA ASN A 233 19.35 7.59 -11.12
C ASN A 233 18.76 6.20 -11.33
N VAL A 234 19.44 5.17 -10.82
CA VAL A 234 18.94 3.79 -10.81
C VAL A 234 18.89 3.30 -9.37
N TYR A 235 17.72 2.79 -8.97
CA TYR A 235 17.49 2.19 -7.67
C TYR A 235 17.16 0.71 -7.86
N ILE A 236 17.71 -0.14 -7.00
CA ILE A 236 17.48 -1.58 -7.01
C ILE A 236 16.92 -1.95 -5.65
N ASP A 237 15.71 -2.50 -5.63
CA ASP A 237 15.02 -2.95 -4.43
C ASP A 237 14.79 -4.46 -4.52
N GLN A 238 15.36 -5.21 -3.58
CA GLN A 238 15.19 -6.66 -3.49
C GLN A 238 14.03 -6.95 -2.54
N GLU A 239 13.07 -7.75 -3.01
CA GLU A 239 11.81 -8.01 -2.30
C GLU A 239 11.04 -6.73 -1.95
N PRO A 240 10.76 -5.87 -2.94
CA PRO A 240 10.05 -4.61 -2.73
C PRO A 240 8.67 -4.84 -2.09
N GLU A 241 8.33 -4.05 -1.08
CA GLU A 241 6.98 -4.07 -0.49
C GLU A 241 5.91 -3.58 -1.49
N ASN A 242 6.31 -2.70 -2.42
CA ASN A 242 5.45 -2.14 -3.46
C ASN A 242 6.12 -2.23 -4.84
N ILE A 243 5.40 -2.81 -5.81
CA ILE A 243 5.91 -3.05 -7.17
C ILE A 243 5.36 -2.09 -8.23
N MET A 244 4.50 -1.12 -7.87
CA MET A 244 3.99 -0.06 -8.75
C MET A 244 3.98 1.31 -8.07
#